data_AF-A0A4S1EHJ2-F1
#
_entry.id   AF-A0A4S1EHJ2-F1
#
_cell.length_a   1.000
_cell.length_b   1.000
_cell.length_c   1.000
_cell.angle_alpha   90.00
_cell.angle_beta   90.00
_cell.angle_gamma   90.00
#
_symmetry.space_group_name_H-M   'P 1'
#
loop_
_entity.id
_entity.type
_entity.pdbx_description
1 polymer ?
#
loop_
_entity_poly.entity_id
_entity_poly.type
_entity_poly.pdbx_seq_one_letter_code
_entity_poly.pdbx_strand_id
1 'polypeptide(L)'
;MKKAALGMLCVVALAGCGSKENDMEVACKDLLEISSVNPRKVQINTISMLHAELKKEEAIKELEFYYKEPLGSTQLTYINLLYGDLDKPPKQYFISIDYTDEGELLPKRGKAVCRYYVDSEPMLIGASLNRGVHISSRSAIMDFLILEGRPKNMDTTGKIEK
;
A
#
# COMPACT_ATOMS: atom_id res chain seq x y z
N MET A 1 17.06 22.81 -47.93
CA MET A 1 16.15 23.46 -46.95
C MET A 1 15.83 22.45 -45.86
N LYS A 2 16.24 22.76 -44.63
CA LYS A 2 16.10 21.90 -43.45
C LYS A 2 14.64 21.94 -42.96
N LYS A 3 14.03 20.80 -42.70
CA LYS A 3 12.84 20.71 -41.84
C LYS A 3 13.13 19.65 -40.77
N ALA A 4 13.52 20.15 -39.61
CA ALA A 4 13.48 19.41 -38.36
C ALA A 4 12.01 19.20 -37.98
N ALA A 5 11.67 18.01 -37.52
CA ALA A 5 10.51 17.78 -36.67
C ALA A 5 11.04 16.97 -35.48
N LEU A 6 11.51 17.71 -34.49
CA LEU A 6 11.85 17.24 -33.16
C LEU A 6 10.53 16.74 -32.53
N GLY A 7 10.33 15.42 -32.54
CA GLY A 7 9.17 14.78 -31.94
C GLY A 7 9.24 14.87 -30.42
N MET A 8 8.78 16.01 -29.90
CA MET A 8 8.58 16.26 -28.48
C MET A 8 7.40 15.39 -28.03
N LEU A 9 7.69 14.16 -27.58
CA LEU A 9 6.74 13.35 -26.85
C LEU A 9 6.56 13.99 -25.47
N CYS A 10 5.53 14.83 -25.38
CA CYS A 10 5.04 15.40 -24.14
C CYS A 10 4.77 14.27 -23.14
N VAL A 11 5.64 14.15 -22.14
CA VAL A 11 5.32 13.52 -20.87
C VAL A 11 4.25 14.40 -20.23
N VAL A 12 2.98 14.05 -20.46
CA VAL A 12 1.88 14.62 -19.70
C VAL A 12 1.94 13.99 -18.31
N ALA A 13 2.78 14.55 -17.44
CA ALA A 13 2.66 14.32 -16.02
C ALA A 13 1.33 14.94 -15.57
N LEU A 14 0.33 14.10 -15.36
CA LEU A 14 -0.90 14.44 -14.65
C LEU A 14 -0.57 14.70 -13.17
N ALA A 15 0.10 15.82 -12.89
CA ALA A 15 0.20 16.36 -11.55
C ALA A 15 -1.09 17.15 -11.28
N GLY A 16 -1.96 16.62 -10.42
CA GLY A 16 -3.07 17.40 -9.87
C GLY A 16 -4.44 16.72 -9.81
N CYS A 17 -4.51 15.50 -9.27
CA CYS A 17 -5.69 15.00 -8.53
C CYS A 17 -5.23 13.73 -7.80
N GLY A 18 -4.89 13.83 -6.51
CA GLY A 18 -4.43 12.66 -5.74
C GLY A 18 -5.53 11.61 -5.68
N SER A 19 -5.38 10.52 -6.44
CA SER A 19 -6.23 9.35 -6.28
C SER A 19 -5.74 8.57 -5.06
N LYS A 20 -6.67 7.92 -4.33
CA LYS A 20 -6.32 7.02 -3.22
C LYS A 20 -5.28 5.96 -3.64
N GLU A 21 -5.33 5.58 -4.91
CA GLU A 21 -4.38 4.65 -5.54
C GLU A 21 -2.96 5.19 -5.53
N ASN A 22 -2.76 6.44 -5.96
CA ASN A 22 -1.46 7.09 -5.91
C ASN A 22 -0.96 7.24 -4.46
N ASP A 23 -1.86 7.55 -3.51
CA ASP A 23 -1.47 7.68 -2.10
C ASP A 23 -1.02 6.34 -1.49
N MET A 24 -1.66 5.23 -1.89
CA MET A 24 -1.25 3.86 -1.52
C MET A 24 0.11 3.49 -2.13
N GLU A 25 0.37 3.88 -3.39
CA GLU A 25 1.66 3.63 -4.03
C GLU A 25 2.80 4.38 -3.33
N VAL A 26 2.59 5.67 -3.08
CA VAL A 26 3.55 6.51 -2.35
C VAL A 26 3.80 5.96 -0.96
N ALA A 27 2.75 5.62 -0.20
CA ALA A 27 2.90 5.05 1.12
C ALA A 27 3.66 3.71 1.09
N CYS A 28 3.39 2.83 0.13
CA CYS A 28 4.11 1.56 0.01
C CYS A 28 5.59 1.75 -0.32
N LYS A 29 5.90 2.73 -1.18
CA LYS A 29 7.28 3.10 -1.49
C LYS A 29 8.00 3.64 -0.26
N ASP A 30 7.37 4.54 0.48
CA ASP A 30 7.94 5.10 1.70
C ASP A 30 8.20 4.02 2.75
N LEU A 31 7.29 3.04 2.92
CA LEU A 31 7.49 1.89 3.80
C LEU A 31 8.71 1.06 3.39
N LEU A 32 8.88 0.79 2.10
CA LEU A 32 10.07 0.11 1.58
C LEU A 32 11.34 0.88 1.91
N GLU A 33 11.36 2.18 1.67
CA GLU A 33 12.50 3.04 1.95
C GLU A 33 12.83 3.07 3.45
N ILE A 34 11.83 3.23 4.32
CA ILE A 34 11.97 3.20 5.79
C ILE A 34 12.58 1.87 6.26
N SER A 35 12.13 0.75 5.69
CA SER A 35 12.65 -0.58 6.05
C SER A 35 14.08 -0.86 5.55
N SER A 36 14.66 0.04 4.74
CA SER A 36 15.96 -0.16 4.11
C SER A 36 17.06 0.54 4.89
N VAL A 37 18.24 -0.10 4.99
CA VAL A 37 19.40 0.42 5.75
C VAL A 37 19.85 1.78 5.21
N ASN A 38 19.76 1.98 3.89
CA ASN A 38 20.07 3.25 3.25
C ASN A 38 18.98 3.61 2.25
N PRO A 39 17.95 4.37 2.66
CA PRO A 39 16.83 4.75 1.80
C PRO A 39 17.25 5.38 0.47
N ARG A 40 18.35 6.16 0.46
CA ARG A 40 18.86 6.86 -0.74
C ARG A 40 19.43 5.93 -1.81
N LYS A 41 19.65 4.66 -1.47
CA LYS A 41 20.23 3.64 -2.36
C LYS A 41 19.21 2.60 -2.81
N VAL A 42 17.93 2.83 -2.55
CA VAL A 42 16.85 2.02 -3.09
C VAL A 42 16.43 2.63 -4.44
N GLN A 43 16.68 1.92 -5.52
CA GLN A 43 16.20 2.29 -6.85
C GLN A 43 14.89 1.57 -7.14
N ILE A 44 13.83 2.33 -7.41
CA ILE A 44 12.55 1.77 -7.84
C ILE A 44 12.63 1.46 -9.34
N ASN A 45 12.41 0.20 -9.70
CA ASN A 45 12.42 -0.24 -11.09
C ASN A 45 11.01 -0.14 -11.68
N THR A 46 10.00 -0.68 -10.98
CA THR A 46 8.61 -0.71 -11.44
C THR A 46 7.65 -0.78 -10.27
N ILE A 47 6.53 -0.08 -10.38
CA ILE A 47 5.39 -0.17 -9.45
C ILE A 47 4.22 -0.78 -10.23
N SER A 48 3.50 -1.69 -9.60
CA SER A 48 2.32 -2.33 -10.15
C SER A 48 1.23 -2.42 -9.09
N MET A 49 -0.01 -2.25 -9.51
CA MET A 49 -1.17 -2.29 -8.64
C MET A 49 -2.16 -3.32 -9.16
N LEU A 50 -2.67 -4.15 -8.25
CA LEU A 50 -3.82 -5.02 -8.49
C LEU A 50 -4.88 -4.68 -7.46
N HIS A 51 -6.15 -4.76 -7.86
CA HIS A 51 -7.25 -4.61 -6.93
C HIS A 51 -8.34 -5.63 -7.21
N ALA A 52 -9.08 -5.99 -6.16
CA ALA A 52 -10.24 -6.88 -6.24
C ALA A 52 -11.31 -6.42 -5.26
N GLU A 53 -12.57 -6.53 -5.66
CA GLU A 53 -13.69 -6.47 -4.72
C GLU A 53 -13.71 -7.76 -3.91
N LEU A 54 -13.82 -7.63 -2.59
CA LEU A 54 -13.88 -8.79 -1.72
C LEU A 54 -15.30 -9.33 -1.69
N LYS A 55 -15.43 -10.65 -1.56
CA LYS A 55 -16.70 -11.23 -1.09
C LYS A 55 -16.84 -10.99 0.40
N LYS A 56 -18.07 -11.00 0.90
CA LYS A 56 -18.38 -10.75 2.30
C LYS A 56 -17.57 -11.63 3.25
N GLU A 57 -17.52 -12.93 2.97
CA GLU A 57 -16.80 -13.91 3.80
C GLU A 57 -15.29 -13.67 3.76
N GLU A 58 -14.76 -13.19 2.64
CA GLU A 58 -13.34 -12.88 2.47
C GLU A 58 -12.98 -11.60 3.25
N ALA A 59 -13.82 -10.57 3.19
CA ALA A 59 -13.64 -9.34 3.96
C ALA A 59 -13.68 -9.60 5.47
N ILE A 60 -14.60 -10.46 5.94
CA ILE A 60 -14.65 -10.87 7.35
C ILE A 60 -13.34 -11.55 7.74
N LYS A 61 -12.91 -12.59 7.00
CA LYS A 61 -11.67 -13.32 7.30
C LYS A 61 -10.44 -12.43 7.30
N GLU A 62 -10.35 -11.50 6.36
CA GLU A 62 -9.22 -10.56 6.29
C GLU A 62 -9.17 -9.66 7.52
N LEU A 63 -10.31 -9.10 7.93
CA LEU A 63 -10.37 -8.23 9.10
C LEU A 63 -10.12 -9.01 10.40
N GLU A 64 -10.64 -10.23 10.54
CA GLU A 64 -10.33 -11.09 11.70
C GLU A 64 -8.83 -11.42 11.77
N PHE A 65 -8.21 -11.71 10.62
CA PHE A 65 -6.76 -11.93 10.55
C PHE A 65 -5.96 -10.67 10.92
N TYR A 66 -6.43 -9.50 10.49
CA TYR A 66 -5.82 -8.21 10.79
C TYR A 66 -5.92 -7.85 12.28
N TYR A 67 -7.11 -7.98 12.87
CA TYR A 67 -7.34 -7.68 14.30
C TYR A 67 -6.83 -8.80 15.23
N LYS A 68 -6.57 -10.00 14.71
CA LYS A 68 -6.20 -11.20 15.48
C LYS A 68 -7.29 -11.64 16.48
N GLU A 69 -8.54 -11.32 16.17
CA GLU A 69 -9.71 -11.67 16.96
C GLU A 69 -10.95 -11.75 16.05
N PRO A 70 -12.01 -12.49 16.45
CA PRO A 70 -13.28 -12.47 15.74
C PRO A 70 -13.89 -11.06 15.72
N LEU A 71 -14.61 -10.73 14.65
CA LEU A 71 -15.26 -9.43 14.57
C LEU A 71 -16.39 -9.31 15.59
N GLY A 72 -16.43 -8.17 16.29
CA GLY A 72 -17.52 -7.82 17.19
C GLY A 72 -18.84 -7.60 16.44
N SER A 73 -19.96 -7.62 17.17
CA SER A 73 -21.30 -7.43 16.61
C SER A 73 -21.44 -6.12 15.81
N THR A 74 -20.84 -5.03 16.29
CA THR A 74 -20.82 -3.74 15.59
C THR A 74 -20.08 -3.81 14.26
N GLN A 75 -18.92 -4.46 14.21
CA GLN A 75 -18.13 -4.61 12.98
C GLN A 75 -18.85 -5.50 11.96
N LEU A 76 -19.43 -6.61 12.41
CA LEU A 76 -20.23 -7.49 11.56
C LEU A 76 -21.48 -6.77 11.01
N THR A 77 -22.13 -5.96 11.84
CA THR A 77 -23.28 -5.15 11.39
C THR A 77 -22.86 -4.15 10.32
N TYR A 78 -21.74 -3.47 10.50
CA TYR A 78 -21.21 -2.55 9.50
C TYR A 78 -20.88 -3.26 8.18
N ILE A 79 -20.22 -4.43 8.23
CA ILE A 79 -19.97 -5.24 7.03
C ILE A 79 -21.30 -5.64 6.37
N ASN A 80 -22.30 -6.07 7.13
CA ASN A 80 -23.61 -6.40 6.58
C ASN A 80 -24.24 -5.22 5.83
N LEU A 81 -24.11 -4.00 6.35
CA LEU A 81 -24.61 -2.79 5.68
C LEU A 81 -23.84 -2.50 4.38
N LEU A 82 -22.52 -2.66 4.36
CA LEU A 82 -21.70 -2.44 3.15
C LEU A 82 -22.12 -3.34 1.99
N TYR A 83 -22.42 -4.62 2.26
CA TYR A 83 -22.82 -5.60 1.24
C TYR A 83 -24.33 -5.67 0.97
N GLY A 84 -25.14 -5.03 1.82
CA GLY A 84 -26.59 -4.97 1.68
C GLY A 84 -27.02 -3.58 1.30
N ASP A 85 -27.48 -2.82 2.30
CA ASP A 85 -28.16 -1.53 2.12
C ASP A 85 -27.34 -0.47 1.37
N LEU A 86 -26.01 -0.50 1.51
CA LEU A 86 -25.12 0.49 0.89
C LEU A 86 -24.61 0.09 -0.48
N ASP A 87 -24.69 -1.19 -0.85
CA ASP A 87 -24.13 -1.79 -2.07
C ASP A 87 -22.73 -1.25 -2.43
N LYS A 88 -21.85 -1.23 -1.43
CA LYS A 88 -20.48 -0.70 -1.48
C LYS A 88 -19.52 -1.72 -0.87
N PRO A 89 -19.30 -2.85 -1.55
CA PRO A 89 -18.36 -3.85 -1.06
C PRO A 89 -16.95 -3.23 -0.96
N PRO A 90 -16.21 -3.53 0.12
CA PRO A 90 -14.83 -3.10 0.27
C PRO A 90 -13.94 -3.72 -0.81
N LYS A 91 -12.87 -3.00 -1.14
CA LYS A 91 -11.84 -3.43 -2.09
C LYS A 91 -10.55 -3.76 -1.36
N GLN A 92 -9.84 -4.74 -1.88
CA GLN A 92 -8.46 -5.01 -1.50
C GLN A 92 -7.54 -4.56 -2.63
N TYR A 93 -6.47 -3.86 -2.26
CA TYR A 93 -5.43 -3.40 -3.16
C TYR A 93 -4.10 -4.05 -2.81
N PHE A 94 -3.35 -4.45 -3.83
CA PHE A 94 -2.01 -5.01 -3.73
C PHE A 94 -1.06 -4.13 -4.52
N ILE A 95 -0.22 -3.37 -3.81
CA ILE A 95 0.86 -2.60 -4.42
C ILE A 95 2.10 -3.47 -4.41
N SER A 96 2.70 -3.66 -5.57
CA SER A 96 3.90 -4.44 -5.75
C SER A 96 4.99 -3.57 -6.36
N ILE A 97 6.09 -3.41 -5.63
CA ILE A 97 7.24 -2.59 -6.01
C ILE A 97 8.42 -3.51 -6.26
N ASP A 98 8.91 -3.52 -7.51
CA ASP A 98 10.19 -4.11 -7.86
C ASP A 98 11.29 -3.07 -7.70
N TYR A 99 12.34 -3.41 -6.97
CA TYR A 99 13.40 -2.47 -6.61
C TYR A 99 14.78 -3.13 -6.65
N THR A 100 15.82 -2.30 -6.68
CA THR A 100 17.22 -2.68 -6.50
C THR A 100 17.77 -1.95 -5.28
N ASP A 101 18.33 -2.68 -4.32
CA ASP A 101 19.02 -2.13 -3.16
C ASP A 101 20.53 -2.15 -3.40
N GLU A 102 21.13 -0.96 -3.50
CA GLU A 102 22.58 -0.75 -3.66
C GLU A 102 23.29 -0.42 -2.33
N GLY A 103 22.56 -0.54 -1.21
CA GLY A 103 23.03 -0.30 0.14
C GLY A 103 24.01 -1.35 0.67
N GLU A 104 23.98 -2.55 0.10
CA GLU A 104 24.85 -3.67 0.47
C GLU A 104 26.11 -3.75 -0.43
N LEU A 105 27.01 -4.69 -0.12
CA LEU A 105 28.27 -4.92 -0.87
C LEU A 105 28.04 -5.19 -2.37
N LEU A 106 26.90 -5.79 -2.72
CA LEU A 106 26.47 -6.04 -4.09
C LEU A 106 25.01 -5.59 -4.26
N PRO A 107 24.66 -4.91 -5.36
CA PRO A 107 23.27 -4.57 -5.65
C PRO A 107 22.39 -5.82 -5.68
N LYS A 108 21.25 -5.75 -4.98
CA LYS A 108 20.29 -6.86 -4.90
C LYS A 108 18.92 -6.42 -5.36
N ARG A 109 18.35 -7.14 -6.32
CA ARG A 109 16.96 -6.94 -6.74
C ARG A 109 16.01 -7.61 -5.75
N GLY A 110 14.95 -6.90 -5.38
CA GLY A 110 13.94 -7.35 -4.43
C GLY A 110 12.55 -6.93 -4.87
N LYS A 111 11.55 -7.46 -4.17
CA LYS A 111 10.15 -7.14 -4.38
C LYS A 111 9.49 -6.81 -3.05
N ALA A 112 8.88 -5.64 -2.95
CA ALA A 112 8.03 -5.27 -1.84
C ALA A 112 6.56 -5.40 -2.24
N VAL A 113 5.70 -5.80 -1.30
CA VAL A 113 4.26 -5.90 -1.51
C VAL A 113 3.54 -5.30 -0.32
N CYS A 114 2.68 -4.31 -0.55
CA CYS A 114 1.79 -3.75 0.46
C CYS A 114 0.34 -4.10 0.12
N ARG A 115 -0.42 -4.51 1.14
CA ARG A 115 -1.83 -4.88 1.04
C ARG A 115 -2.65 -3.84 1.78
N TYR A 116 -3.62 -3.27 1.07
CA TYR A 116 -4.55 -2.30 1.62
C TYR A 116 -5.98 -2.82 1.55
N TYR A 117 -6.76 -2.51 2.58
CA TYR A 117 -8.20 -2.67 2.62
C TYR A 117 -8.83 -1.29 2.48
N VAL A 118 -9.82 -1.16 1.60
CA VAL A 118 -10.46 0.13 1.28
C VAL A 118 -11.98 -0.05 1.33
N ASP A 119 -12.61 0.47 2.38
CA ASP A 119 -14.07 0.66 2.42
C ASP A 119 -14.43 2.13 2.11
N SER A 120 -13.73 3.04 2.76
CA SER A 120 -13.94 4.48 2.78
C SER A 120 -12.60 5.19 2.65
N GLU A 121 -11.61 4.80 3.46
CA GLU A 121 -10.22 5.26 3.36
C GLU A 121 -9.28 4.06 3.32
N PRO A 122 -8.13 4.14 2.64
CA PRO A 122 -7.20 3.02 2.59
C PRO A 122 -6.55 2.74 3.95
N MET A 123 -6.51 1.48 4.33
CA MET A 123 -5.85 1.00 5.54
C MET A 123 -4.87 -0.11 5.17
N LEU A 124 -3.60 0.04 5.58
CA LEU A 124 -2.60 -1.02 5.46
C LEU A 124 -3.02 -2.20 6.34
N ILE A 125 -3.12 -3.37 5.74
CA ILE A 125 -3.47 -4.63 6.43
C ILE A 125 -2.32 -5.65 6.42
N GLY A 126 -1.30 -5.39 5.61
CA GLY A 126 -0.03 -6.09 5.71
C GLY A 126 0.99 -5.61 4.68
N ALA A 127 2.26 -5.87 4.95
CA ALA A 127 3.33 -5.61 4.01
C ALA A 127 4.44 -6.66 4.11
N SER A 128 5.06 -6.94 2.97
CA SER A 128 6.33 -7.65 2.83
C SER A 128 7.31 -6.67 2.22
N LEU A 129 8.34 -6.27 2.96
CA LEU A 129 9.27 -5.21 2.57
C LEU A 129 10.68 -5.78 2.35
N ASN A 130 11.71 -4.92 2.39
CA ASN A 130 13.10 -5.35 2.22
C ASN A 130 13.55 -6.26 3.37
N ARG A 131 14.57 -7.08 3.11
CA ARG A 131 15.30 -7.89 4.09
C ARG A 131 14.43 -8.87 4.91
N GLY A 132 13.27 -9.26 4.38
CA GLY A 132 12.37 -10.21 5.04
C GLY A 132 11.49 -9.59 6.13
N VAL A 133 11.35 -8.26 6.15
CA VAL A 133 10.36 -7.61 7.03
C VAL A 133 8.96 -7.96 6.55
N HIS A 134 8.22 -8.68 7.40
CA HIS A 134 6.82 -9.02 7.18
C HIS A 134 5.99 -8.48 8.33
N ILE A 135 5.07 -7.57 8.02
CA ILE A 135 4.13 -6.99 8.98
C ILE A 135 2.73 -7.40 8.59
N SER A 136 2.02 -8.06 9.51
CA SER A 136 0.70 -8.64 9.24
C SER A 136 -0.14 -8.77 10.51
N SER A 137 -0.64 -7.64 10.97
CA SER A 137 -1.72 -7.46 11.94
C SER A 137 -1.80 -5.97 12.26
N ARG A 138 -2.87 -5.54 12.91
CA ARG A 138 -2.97 -4.19 13.45
C ARG A 138 -1.81 -3.85 14.38
N SER A 139 -1.53 -4.72 15.35
CA SER A 139 -0.44 -4.49 16.33
C SER A 139 0.93 -4.43 15.67
N ALA A 140 1.25 -5.38 14.78
CA ALA A 140 2.55 -5.40 14.10
C ALA A 140 2.76 -4.19 13.20
N ILE A 141 1.71 -3.71 12.54
CA ILE A 141 1.74 -2.49 11.74
C ILE A 141 1.95 -1.27 12.63
N MET A 142 1.20 -1.15 13.73
CA MET A 142 1.37 -0.05 14.68
C MET A 142 2.78 -0.03 15.26
N ASP A 143 3.28 -1.17 15.73
CA ASP A 143 4.62 -1.31 16.30
C ASP A 143 5.69 -0.91 15.28
N PHE A 144 5.60 -1.40 14.04
CA PHE A 144 6.51 -1.02 12.96
C PHE A 144 6.49 0.49 12.70
N LEU A 145 5.32 1.10 12.56
CA LEU A 145 5.19 2.52 12.24
C LEU A 145 5.65 3.44 13.38
N ILE A 146 5.59 2.97 14.63
CA ILE A 146 6.09 3.68 15.79
C ILE A 146 7.62 3.56 15.90
N LEU A 147 8.18 2.37 15.65
CA LEU A 147 9.59 2.08 15.85
C LEU A 147 10.46 2.54 14.66
N GLU A 148 10.04 2.25 13.45
CA GLU A 148 10.79 2.54 12.21
C GLU A 148 10.38 3.89 11.60
N GLY A 149 9.20 4.39 11.96
CA GLY A 149 8.60 5.60 11.41
C GLY A 149 7.48 5.32 10.41
N ARG A 150 6.79 6.38 9.97
CA ARG A 150 5.60 6.28 9.11
C ARG A 150 5.73 7.14 7.86
N PRO A 151 5.12 6.71 6.73
CA PRO A 151 4.88 7.59 5.59
C PRO A 151 4.14 8.86 6.01
N LYS A 152 4.42 9.99 5.34
CA LYS A 152 3.88 11.30 5.75
C LYS A 152 2.35 11.35 5.73
N ASN A 153 1.74 10.65 4.78
CA ASN A 153 0.30 10.57 4.57
C ASN A 153 -0.33 9.35 5.26
N MET A 154 0.31 8.74 6.26
CA MET A 154 -0.18 7.54 6.93
C MET A 154 -0.14 7.72 8.43
N ASP A 155 -1.25 7.50 9.13
CA ASP A 155 -1.29 7.53 10.60
C ASP A 155 -0.60 6.30 11.23
N THR A 156 -0.47 6.28 12.55
CA THR A 156 0.19 5.17 13.26
C THR A 156 -0.60 3.86 13.23
N THR A 157 -1.86 3.86 12.79
CA THR A 157 -2.68 2.66 12.62
C THR A 157 -2.55 2.04 11.22
N GLY A 158 -1.82 2.72 10.32
CA GLY A 158 -1.67 2.31 8.92
C GLY A 158 -2.75 2.87 8.00
N LYS A 159 -3.59 3.79 8.47
CA LYS A 159 -4.61 4.46 7.64
C LYS A 159 -3.97 5.59 6.85
N ILE A 160 -4.31 5.71 5.58
CA ILE A 160 -3.86 6.81 4.72
C ILE A 160 -4.75 8.04 4.97
N GLU A 161 -4.11 9.14 5.35
CA GLU A 161 -4.71 10.45 5.60
C GLU A 161 -4.66 11.32 4.32
N LYS A 162 -5.67 12.18 4.13
CA LYS A 162 -5.73 13.16 3.03
C LYS A 162 -5.06 14.47 3.41
#